data_AF-A0A524D013-F1
#
_entry.id   AF-A0A524D013-F1
#
_cell.length_a   1.000
_cell.length_b   1.000
_cell.length_c   1.000
_cell.angle_alpha   90.00
_cell.angle_beta   90.00
_cell.angle_gamma   90.00
#
_symmetry.space_group_name_H-M   'P 1'
#
loop_
_entity.id
_entity.type
_entity.pdbx_description
1 polymer ?
#
loop_
_entity_poly.entity_id
_entity_poly.type
_entity_poly.pdbx_seq_one_letter_code
_entity_poly.pdbx_strand_id
1 'polypeptide(L)'
;MGEKKYDFITKRLQFPGTSYSLQIGFLGDTWLSRIIKAENIIAEKDYEDIEEKFPNQNEIVNWVLYSIPIPNLNPHRIMNTIQTLAKEALKYKEKFDIEKRGEKKEEPKITKEMLQKQQKNYGKKLNFLVSIKNKIENGATGNEILHEYDNYPRHFAGILRMYDTTLTKIGENKIINHILKERKASKTFARLDSMDSYLKIIKNEIEVTEKNIKELIEQQK
;
A
#
# COMPACT_ATOMS: atom_id res chain seq x y z
N MET A 1 -25.70 37.30 2.74
CA MET A 1 -24.51 36.46 2.49
C MET A 1 -24.99 35.02 2.50
N GLY A 2 -24.96 34.33 1.36
CA GLY A 2 -25.53 32.99 1.25
C GLY A 2 -24.72 31.98 2.05
N GLU A 3 -25.37 31.21 2.91
CA GLU A 3 -24.78 30.04 3.55
C GLU A 3 -24.27 29.10 2.47
N LYS A 4 -22.96 29.07 2.23
CA LYS A 4 -22.33 27.97 1.47
C LYS A 4 -22.48 26.72 2.35
N LYS A 5 -23.53 25.93 2.13
CA LYS A 5 -23.63 24.59 2.71
C LYS A 5 -22.54 23.73 2.07
N TYR A 6 -21.44 23.58 2.78
CA TYR A 6 -20.39 22.64 2.42
C TYR A 6 -20.86 21.21 2.74
N ASP A 7 -20.77 20.32 1.75
CA ASP A 7 -21.03 18.89 1.95
C ASP A 7 -19.81 18.27 2.65
N PHE A 8 -19.81 18.32 3.98
CA PHE A 8 -18.80 17.62 4.77
C PHE A 8 -19.13 16.14 4.83
N ILE A 9 -18.51 15.37 3.93
CA ILE A 9 -18.89 13.98 3.68
C ILE A 9 -18.16 12.97 4.57
N THR A 10 -16.94 13.31 5.05
CA THR A 10 -16.23 12.42 5.97
C THR A 10 -16.84 12.48 7.36
N LYS A 11 -16.67 11.41 8.14
CA LYS A 11 -16.91 11.46 9.58
C LYS A 11 -16.02 12.50 10.27
N ARG A 12 -16.47 13.03 11.40
CA ARG A 12 -15.63 13.80 12.32
C ARG A 12 -14.66 12.82 13.00
N LEU A 13 -13.36 13.00 12.80
CA LEU A 13 -12.36 12.14 13.41
C LEU A 13 -11.51 12.92 14.42
N GLN A 14 -11.55 12.47 15.67
CA GLN A 14 -10.85 13.09 16.77
C GLN A 14 -9.33 12.88 16.64
N PHE A 15 -8.53 13.90 16.96
CA PHE A 15 -7.10 13.71 17.12
C PHE A 15 -6.81 13.00 18.46
N PRO A 16 -6.14 11.83 18.45
CA PRO A 16 -5.95 11.04 19.66
C PRO A 16 -5.24 11.82 20.78
N GLY A 17 -5.93 11.95 21.92
CA GLY A 17 -5.44 12.67 23.09
C GLY A 17 -5.84 14.15 23.15
N THR A 18 -6.73 14.62 22.27
CA THR A 18 -7.25 16.00 22.31
C THR A 18 -8.76 16.03 22.14
N SER A 19 -9.43 17.14 22.50
CA SER A 19 -10.86 17.35 22.24
C SER A 19 -11.16 17.91 20.84
N TYR A 20 -10.14 18.03 19.99
CA TYR A 20 -10.27 18.54 18.63
C TYR A 20 -10.48 17.38 17.65
N SER A 21 -11.35 17.61 16.69
CA SER A 21 -11.64 16.70 15.58
C SER A 21 -11.39 17.40 14.26
N LEU A 22 -11.01 16.62 13.25
CA LEU A 22 -10.90 17.06 11.88
C LEU A 22 -12.05 16.48 11.08
N GLN A 23 -12.53 17.27 10.12
CA GLN A 23 -13.44 16.81 9.10
C GLN A 23 -13.02 17.40 7.77
N ILE A 24 -13.12 16.61 6.71
CA ILE A 24 -12.73 17.00 5.36
C ILE A 24 -13.97 16.90 4.48
N GLY A 25 -14.17 17.91 3.64
CA GLY A 25 -15.24 17.98 2.67
C GLY A 25 -14.71 18.49 1.35
N PHE A 26 -15.60 18.58 0.38
CA PHE A 26 -15.33 19.25 -0.87
C PHE A 26 -16.61 19.89 -1.40
N LEU A 27 -16.45 20.90 -2.26
CA LEU A 27 -17.55 21.53 -2.97
C LEU A 27 -17.12 21.75 -4.42
N GLY A 28 -17.73 21.02 -5.35
CA GLY A 28 -17.24 21.00 -6.72
C GLY A 28 -15.83 20.44 -6.74
N ASP A 29 -14.86 21.24 -7.18
CA ASP A 29 -13.44 20.86 -7.27
C ASP A 29 -12.58 21.43 -6.13
N THR A 30 -13.17 22.21 -5.22
CA THR A 30 -12.47 22.78 -4.06
C THR A 30 -12.56 21.83 -2.88
N TRP A 31 -11.42 21.54 -2.24
CA TRP A 31 -11.38 20.79 -1.00
C TRP A 31 -11.45 21.72 0.20
N LEU A 32 -11.98 21.20 1.31
CA LEU A 32 -12.16 21.95 2.54
C LEU A 32 -11.78 21.08 3.73
N SER A 33 -11.07 21.65 4.69
CA SER A 33 -10.86 21.04 6.00
C SER A 33 -11.43 21.94 7.10
N ARG A 34 -12.05 21.34 8.11
CA ARG A 34 -12.47 22.05 9.31
C ARG A 34 -12.02 21.36 10.59
N ILE A 35 -11.61 22.16 11.55
CA ILE A 35 -11.30 21.73 12.90
C ILE A 35 -12.51 22.03 13.76
N ILE A 36 -12.99 21.02 14.48
CA ILE A 36 -14.16 21.09 15.34
C ILE A 36 -13.73 20.78 16.78
N LYS A 37 -14.24 21.53 17.74
CA LYS A 37 -14.12 21.22 19.16
C LYS A 37 -15.52 21.22 19.78
N ALA A 38 -15.90 20.08 20.37
CA ALA A 38 -17.29 19.80 20.72
C ALA A 38 -18.20 20.01 19.49
N GLU A 39 -18.98 21.08 19.47
CA GLU A 39 -19.87 21.44 18.34
C GLU A 39 -19.46 22.72 17.61
N ASN A 40 -18.38 23.38 18.05
CA ASN A 40 -17.94 24.64 17.46
C ASN A 40 -16.86 24.40 16.40
N ILE A 41 -17.00 25.09 15.26
CA ILE A 41 -15.97 25.16 14.23
C ILE A 41 -14.91 26.14 14.72
N ILE A 42 -13.68 25.65 14.87
CA ILE A 42 -12.53 26.41 15.38
C ILE A 42 -11.77 27.07 14.24
N ALA A 43 -11.59 26.36 13.14
CA ALA A 43 -10.91 26.86 11.95
C ALA A 43 -11.39 26.09 10.72
N GLU A 44 -11.43 26.78 9.58
CA GLU A 44 -11.69 26.20 8.27
C GLU A 44 -10.57 26.61 7.31
N LYS A 45 -10.27 25.75 6.36
CA LYS A 45 -9.29 26.03 5.31
C LYS A 45 -9.75 25.43 3.99
N ASP A 46 -9.85 26.30 3.01
CA ASP A 46 -10.14 25.98 1.62
C ASP A 46 -8.81 25.67 0.93
N TYR A 47 -8.83 24.67 0.06
CA TYR A 47 -7.69 24.28 -0.79
C TYR A 47 -8.15 24.39 -2.23
N GLU A 48 -7.75 25.48 -2.87
CA GLU A 48 -8.01 25.81 -4.27
C GLU A 48 -6.85 25.31 -5.15
N ASP A 49 -7.10 25.15 -6.45
CA ASP A 49 -6.09 24.85 -7.47
C ASP A 49 -5.16 23.66 -7.17
N ILE A 50 -5.74 22.56 -6.70
CA ILE A 50 -4.98 21.35 -6.38
C ILE A 50 -4.67 20.61 -7.69
N GLU A 51 -3.38 20.53 -8.06
CA GLU A 51 -2.91 19.73 -9.20
C GLU A 51 -3.12 18.23 -8.99
N GLU A 52 -3.14 17.79 -7.73
CA GLU A 52 -3.39 16.41 -7.32
C GLU A 52 -4.86 16.13 -6.98
N LYS A 53 -5.22 14.85 -6.87
CA LYS A 53 -6.60 14.42 -6.53
C LYS A 53 -7.05 14.80 -5.11
N PHE A 54 -6.15 15.25 -4.25
CA PHE A 54 -6.39 15.57 -2.84
C PHE A 54 -5.36 16.59 -2.36
N PRO A 55 -5.66 17.48 -1.38
CA PRO A 55 -4.69 18.43 -0.87
C PRO A 55 -3.46 17.76 -0.28
N ASN A 56 -2.33 18.45 -0.34
CA ASN A 56 -1.09 17.95 0.25
C ASN A 56 -1.29 17.72 1.76
N GLN A 57 -1.16 16.46 2.19
CA GLN A 57 -1.44 16.08 3.58
C GLN A 57 -0.51 16.77 4.58
N ASN A 58 0.74 17.05 4.22
CA ASN A 58 1.66 17.80 5.07
C ASN A 58 1.19 19.25 5.27
N GLU A 59 0.58 19.83 4.25
CA GLU A 59 0.00 21.16 4.33
C GLU A 59 -1.18 21.22 5.30
N ILE A 60 -2.04 20.19 5.27
CA ILE A 60 -3.15 20.03 6.22
C ILE A 60 -2.60 19.89 7.64
N VAL A 61 -1.57 19.05 7.86
CA VAL A 61 -0.93 18.88 9.17
C VAL A 61 -0.40 20.21 9.70
N ASN A 62 0.35 20.95 8.87
CA ASN A 62 0.91 22.24 9.27
C ASN A 62 -0.19 23.23 9.64
N TRP A 63 -1.24 23.31 8.82
CA TRP A 63 -2.39 24.16 9.12
C TRP A 63 -3.08 23.77 10.45
N VAL A 64 -3.26 22.49 10.72
CA VAL A 64 -3.82 22.01 12.00
C VAL A 64 -2.97 22.43 13.18
N LEU A 65 -1.64 22.29 13.07
CA LEU A 65 -0.70 22.68 14.13
C LEU A 65 -0.74 24.20 14.39
N TYR A 66 -0.88 25.02 13.35
CA TYR A 66 -1.03 26.47 13.51
C TYR A 66 -2.41 26.89 14.06
N SER A 67 -3.46 26.14 13.73
CA SER A 67 -4.83 26.52 14.05
C SER A 67 -5.28 26.09 15.45
N ILE A 68 -4.61 25.10 16.06
CA ILE A 68 -4.96 24.62 17.41
C ILE A 68 -4.00 25.24 18.43
N PRO A 69 -4.50 26.01 19.41
CA PRO A 69 -3.66 26.60 20.46
C PRO A 69 -3.35 25.56 21.55
N ILE A 70 -2.70 24.44 21.19
CA ILE A 70 -2.17 23.46 22.15
C ILE A 70 -0.66 23.32 21.91
N PRO A 71 0.19 23.64 22.92
CA PRO A 71 1.59 23.28 22.86
C PRO A 71 1.74 21.75 22.90
N ASN A 72 2.57 21.19 22.00
CA ASN A 72 2.94 19.76 21.92
C ASN A 72 1.89 18.79 21.34
N LEU A 73 1.07 19.25 20.39
CA LEU A 73 0.33 18.33 19.52
C LEU A 73 1.30 17.45 18.73
N ASN A 74 1.11 16.12 18.76
CA ASN A 74 1.97 15.19 18.05
C ASN A 74 1.60 15.16 16.54
N PRO A 75 2.49 15.61 15.63
CA PRO A 75 2.19 15.69 14.20
C PRO A 75 1.89 14.32 13.56
N HIS A 76 2.51 13.24 14.05
CA HIS A 76 2.27 11.89 13.53
C HIS A 76 0.84 11.41 13.81
N ARG A 77 0.28 11.79 14.97
CA ARG A 77 -1.12 11.45 15.30
C ARG A 77 -2.09 12.20 14.40
N ILE A 78 -1.82 13.48 14.14
CA ILE A 78 -2.59 14.30 13.19
C ILE A 78 -2.51 13.69 11.78
N MET A 79 -1.31 13.31 11.34
CA MET A 79 -1.09 12.68 10.03
C MET A 79 -1.91 11.39 9.87
N ASN A 80 -1.93 10.51 10.88
CA ASN A 80 -2.72 9.27 10.81
C ASN A 80 -4.23 9.55 10.68
N THR A 81 -4.74 10.56 11.40
CA THR A 81 -6.12 11.04 11.28
C THR A 81 -6.40 11.54 9.86
N ILE A 82 -5.50 12.37 9.30
CA ILE A 82 -5.63 12.91 7.94
C ILE A 82 -5.59 11.80 6.89
N GLN A 83 -4.68 10.83 6.99
CA GLN A 83 -4.59 9.71 6.05
C GLN A 83 -5.86 8.86 6.04
N THR A 84 -6.48 8.68 7.21
CA THR A 84 -7.75 7.96 7.34
C THR A 84 -8.87 8.74 6.66
N LEU A 85 -8.98 10.03 6.96
CA LEU A 85 -9.99 10.92 6.37
C LEU A 85 -9.78 11.08 4.85
N ALA A 86 -8.55 11.16 4.37
CA ALA A 86 -8.24 11.27 2.94
C ALA A 86 -8.74 10.06 2.15
N LYS A 87 -8.55 8.84 2.68
CA LYS A 87 -9.07 7.61 2.06
C LYS A 87 -10.60 7.61 1.99
N GLU A 88 -11.26 8.11 3.03
CA GLU A 88 -12.72 8.22 3.07
C GLU A 88 -13.21 9.29 2.08
N ALA A 89 -12.61 10.49 2.13
CA ALA A 89 -12.98 11.64 1.32
C ALA A 89 -12.79 11.37 -0.17
N LEU A 90 -11.67 10.73 -0.56
CA LEU A 90 -11.43 10.31 -1.95
C LEU A 90 -12.48 9.33 -2.45
N LYS A 91 -12.88 8.34 -1.64
CA LYS A 91 -13.95 7.40 -2.02
C LYS A 91 -15.29 8.11 -2.23
N TYR A 92 -15.60 9.09 -1.40
CA TYR A 92 -16.82 9.88 -1.54
C TYR A 92 -16.78 10.81 -2.75
N LYS A 93 -15.65 11.49 -2.98
CA LYS A 93 -15.44 12.34 -4.15
C LYS A 93 -15.56 11.56 -5.45
N GLU A 94 -14.95 10.37 -5.52
CA GLU A 94 -15.09 9.48 -6.68
C GLU A 94 -16.55 9.11 -6.96
N LYS A 95 -17.33 8.76 -5.92
CA LYS A 95 -18.76 8.45 -6.10
C LYS A 95 -19.56 9.67 -6.55
N PHE A 96 -19.31 10.82 -5.94
CA PHE A 96 -19.98 12.07 -6.27
C PHE A 96 -19.70 12.51 -7.70
N ASP A 97 -18.46 12.38 -8.17
CA ASP A 97 -18.11 12.74 -9.55
C ASP A 97 -18.80 11.81 -10.56
N ILE A 98 -18.90 10.51 -10.26
CA ILE A 98 -19.65 9.54 -11.08
C ILE A 98 -21.15 9.91 -11.13
N GLU A 99 -21.77 10.20 -9.98
CA GLU A 99 -23.19 10.52 -9.89
C GLU A 99 -23.55 11.87 -10.51
N LYS A 100 -22.72 12.90 -10.31
CA LYS A 100 -23.02 14.28 -10.72
C LYS A 100 -22.60 14.58 -12.15
N ARG A 101 -21.48 14.03 -12.64
CA ARG A 101 -21.00 14.30 -14.01
C ARG A 101 -21.59 13.33 -15.05
N GLY A 102 -22.34 12.31 -14.63
CA GLY A 102 -22.80 11.26 -15.54
C GLY A 102 -21.62 10.54 -16.24
N GLU A 103 -20.40 10.74 -15.72
CA GLU A 103 -19.22 10.00 -16.10
C GLU A 103 -19.44 8.59 -15.57
N LYS A 104 -20.17 7.77 -16.34
CA LYS A 104 -19.89 6.34 -16.33
C LYS A 104 -18.38 6.24 -16.39
N LYS A 105 -17.77 5.64 -15.37
CA LYS A 105 -16.48 5.01 -15.58
C LYS A 105 -16.68 4.20 -16.87
N GLU A 106 -16.05 4.62 -17.97
CA GLU A 106 -15.39 3.60 -18.74
C GLU A 106 -14.52 2.93 -17.67
N GLU A 107 -14.94 1.75 -17.18
CA GLU A 107 -13.98 0.81 -16.59
C GLU A 107 -12.74 0.97 -17.46
N PRO A 108 -11.56 1.33 -16.88
CA PRO A 108 -10.42 1.71 -17.69
C PRO A 108 -10.32 0.66 -18.78
N LYS A 109 -10.69 1.02 -20.02
CA LYS A 109 -10.93 0.02 -21.07
C LYS A 109 -9.60 -0.68 -21.12
N ILE A 110 -9.53 -1.93 -20.65
CA ILE A 110 -8.24 -2.53 -20.44
C ILE A 110 -7.71 -2.70 -21.85
N THR A 111 -6.84 -1.78 -22.25
CA THR A 111 -6.39 -1.74 -23.63
C THR A 111 -5.59 -3.00 -23.83
N LYS A 112 -5.56 -3.52 -25.05
CA LYS A 112 -4.69 -4.66 -25.38
C LYS A 112 -3.24 -4.36 -24.95
N GLU A 113 -2.82 -3.10 -25.03
CA GLU A 113 -1.52 -2.63 -24.53
C GLU A 113 -1.36 -2.73 -23.00
N MET A 114 -2.38 -2.37 -22.22
CA MET A 114 -2.37 -2.53 -20.76
C MET A 114 -2.34 -4.00 -20.36
N LEU A 115 -3.14 -4.85 -20.99
CA LEU A 115 -3.14 -6.31 -20.78
C LEU A 115 -1.76 -6.91 -21.13
N GLN A 116 -1.18 -6.53 -22.26
CA GLN A 116 0.15 -6.99 -22.67
C GLN A 116 1.25 -6.53 -21.71
N LYS A 117 1.20 -5.26 -21.25
CA LYS A 117 2.16 -4.74 -20.26
C LYS A 117 2.04 -5.47 -18.93
N GLN A 118 0.82 -5.77 -18.49
CA GLN A 118 0.55 -6.51 -17.27
C GLN A 118 1.01 -7.97 -17.39
N GLN A 119 0.73 -8.64 -18.50
CA GLN A 119 1.23 -9.98 -18.80
C GLN A 119 2.76 -10.03 -18.83
N LYS A 120 3.42 -9.03 -19.45
CA LYS A 120 4.89 -8.92 -19.46
C LYS A 120 5.45 -8.76 -18.04
N ASN A 121 4.78 -8.01 -17.17
CA ASN A 121 5.20 -7.85 -15.78
C ASN A 121 5.02 -9.15 -14.97
N TYR A 122 3.90 -9.86 -15.13
CA TYR A 122 3.72 -11.17 -14.50
C TYR A 122 4.72 -12.21 -15.02
N GLY A 123 5.04 -12.20 -16.31
CA GLY A 123 6.09 -13.06 -16.89
C GLY A 123 7.47 -12.80 -16.28
N LYS A 124 7.84 -11.53 -16.11
CA LYS A 124 9.08 -11.15 -15.40
C LYS A 124 9.09 -11.65 -13.95
N LYS A 125 7.97 -11.50 -13.23
CA LYS A 125 7.81 -12.01 -11.86
C LYS A 125 7.98 -13.52 -11.80
N LEU A 126 7.34 -14.25 -12.71
CA LEU A 126 7.41 -15.71 -12.78
C LEU A 126 8.85 -16.18 -13.03
N ASN A 127 9.53 -15.58 -14.02
CA ASN A 127 10.92 -15.92 -14.32
C ASN A 127 11.85 -15.71 -13.12
N PHE A 128 11.65 -14.62 -12.38
CA PHE A 128 12.37 -14.35 -11.15
C PHE A 128 12.13 -15.44 -10.09
N LEU A 129 10.86 -15.76 -9.79
CA LEU A 129 10.51 -16.76 -8.78
C LEU A 129 11.06 -18.15 -9.13
N VAL A 130 10.97 -18.53 -10.41
CA VAL A 130 11.53 -19.80 -10.91
C VAL A 130 13.05 -19.81 -10.85
N SER A 131 13.73 -18.72 -11.22
CA SER A 131 15.19 -18.57 -11.08
C SER A 131 15.62 -18.79 -9.63
N ILE A 132 14.98 -18.11 -8.68
CA ILE A 132 15.27 -18.21 -7.24
C ILE A 132 15.04 -19.64 -6.75
N LYS A 133 13.90 -20.25 -7.08
CA LYS A 133 13.60 -21.64 -6.72
C LYS A 133 14.67 -22.60 -7.22
N ASN A 134 15.03 -22.50 -8.51
CA ASN A 134 16.01 -23.37 -9.13
C ASN A 134 17.40 -23.17 -8.52
N LYS A 135 17.81 -21.92 -8.25
CA LYS A 135 19.09 -21.64 -7.56
C LYS A 135 19.14 -22.29 -6.20
N ILE A 136 18.08 -22.17 -5.40
CA ILE A 136 18.01 -22.82 -4.08
C ILE A 136 18.06 -24.33 -4.22
N GLU A 137 17.28 -24.93 -5.13
CA GLU A 137 17.26 -26.38 -5.38
C GLU A 137 18.62 -26.91 -5.86
N ASN A 138 19.39 -26.09 -6.61
CA ASN A 138 20.76 -26.40 -7.03
C ASN A 138 21.83 -26.09 -5.96
N GLY A 139 21.42 -25.68 -4.76
CA GLY A 139 22.29 -25.52 -3.60
C GLY A 139 22.95 -24.15 -3.48
N ALA A 140 22.26 -23.10 -3.94
CA ALA A 140 22.72 -21.72 -3.75
C ALA A 140 22.89 -21.34 -2.28
N THR A 141 23.78 -20.38 -2.04
CA THR A 141 24.04 -19.77 -0.74
C THR A 141 23.07 -18.62 -0.46
N GLY A 142 23.03 -18.16 0.81
CA GLY A 142 22.24 -16.99 1.19
C GLY A 142 22.65 -15.74 0.41
N ASN A 143 23.96 -15.52 0.25
CA ASN A 143 24.53 -14.38 -0.47
C ASN A 143 24.22 -14.42 -1.98
N GLU A 144 24.24 -15.59 -2.60
CA GLU A 144 23.89 -15.74 -4.02
C GLU A 144 22.42 -15.40 -4.30
N ILE A 145 21.52 -15.72 -3.36
CA ILE A 145 20.10 -15.35 -3.46
C ILE A 145 19.89 -13.85 -3.21
N LEU A 146 20.60 -13.26 -2.25
CA LEU A 146 20.57 -11.81 -2.01
C LEU A 146 21.07 -11.03 -3.23
N HIS A 147 22.19 -11.45 -3.82
CA HIS A 147 22.70 -10.84 -5.06
C HIS A 147 21.70 -10.99 -6.21
N GLU A 148 20.98 -12.13 -6.30
CA GLU A 148 19.93 -12.27 -7.30
C GLU A 148 18.80 -11.27 -7.08
N TYR A 149 18.44 -10.90 -5.84
CA TYR A 149 17.42 -9.87 -5.60
C TYR A 149 17.80 -8.49 -6.12
N ASP A 150 19.08 -8.13 -6.07
CA ASP A 150 19.56 -6.82 -6.54
C ASP A 150 19.41 -6.66 -8.07
N ASN A 151 19.35 -7.78 -8.80
CA ASN A 151 19.16 -7.79 -10.23
C ASN A 151 17.69 -7.54 -10.68
N TYR A 152 16.73 -7.46 -9.76
CA TYR A 152 15.31 -7.28 -10.09
C TYR A 152 14.69 -6.05 -9.42
N PRO A 153 13.66 -5.44 -10.04
CA PRO A 153 12.95 -4.31 -9.45
C PRO A 153 12.42 -4.59 -8.03
N ARG A 154 12.60 -3.61 -7.13
CA ARG A 154 12.29 -3.72 -5.68
C ARG A 154 10.90 -4.25 -5.34
N HIS A 155 9.92 -4.12 -6.23
CA HIS A 155 8.54 -4.55 -6.01
C HIS A 155 8.30 -6.06 -6.23
N PHE A 156 9.18 -6.78 -6.92
CA PHE A 156 9.01 -8.23 -7.13
C PHE A 156 9.36 -9.06 -5.89
N ALA A 157 10.23 -8.53 -5.03
CA ALA A 157 10.80 -9.24 -3.89
C ALA A 157 10.09 -8.95 -2.55
N GLY A 158 8.98 -8.21 -2.51
CA GLY A 158 8.41 -7.69 -1.26
C GLY A 158 8.15 -8.73 -0.17
N ILE A 159 7.59 -9.88 -0.53
CA ILE A 159 7.34 -11.01 0.41
C ILE A 159 8.65 -11.76 0.71
N LEU A 160 9.52 -11.90 -0.27
CA LEU A 160 10.77 -12.66 -0.13
C LEU A 160 11.82 -11.93 0.71
N ARG A 161 11.79 -10.59 0.74
CA ARG A 161 12.65 -9.74 1.58
C ARG A 161 12.42 -9.88 3.07
N MET A 162 11.29 -10.44 3.49
CA MET A 162 11.08 -10.82 4.89
C MET A 162 12.15 -11.81 5.38
N TYR A 163 12.82 -12.50 4.44
CA TYR A 163 13.88 -13.46 4.70
C TYR A 163 15.30 -12.91 4.52
N ASP A 164 15.47 -11.62 4.21
CA ASP A 164 16.81 -11.00 4.01
C ASP A 164 17.71 -11.23 5.23
N THR A 165 17.17 -11.05 6.43
CA THR A 165 17.90 -11.30 7.69
C THR A 165 18.36 -12.75 7.80
N THR A 166 17.53 -13.70 7.36
CA THR A 166 17.84 -15.13 7.42
C THR A 166 18.84 -15.51 6.33
N LEU A 167 18.71 -15.00 5.11
CA LEU A 167 19.66 -15.19 4.03
C LEU A 167 21.04 -14.61 4.39
N THR A 168 21.07 -13.42 5.01
CA THR A 168 22.31 -12.79 5.50
C THR A 168 22.98 -13.64 6.58
N LYS A 169 22.19 -14.22 7.50
CA LYS A 169 22.70 -15.15 8.53
C LYS A 169 23.24 -16.44 7.95
N ILE A 170 22.64 -16.94 6.87
CA ILE A 170 23.11 -18.12 6.14
C ILE A 170 24.45 -17.80 5.46
N GLY A 171 24.57 -16.61 4.85
CA GLY A 171 25.79 -16.13 4.22
C GLY A 171 26.25 -17.07 3.10
N GLU A 172 27.50 -17.52 3.18
CA GLU A 172 28.12 -18.47 2.23
C GLU A 172 27.67 -19.93 2.42
N ASN A 173 26.85 -20.23 3.42
CA ASN A 173 26.34 -21.58 3.59
C ASN A 173 25.24 -21.88 2.58
N LYS A 174 25.17 -23.12 2.09
CA LYS A 174 24.06 -23.56 1.22
C LYS A 174 22.74 -23.51 1.97
N ILE A 175 21.73 -22.90 1.38
CA ILE A 175 20.38 -22.76 1.97
C ILE A 175 19.77 -24.14 2.26
N ILE A 176 19.98 -25.12 1.37
CA ILE A 176 19.54 -26.51 1.57
C ILE A 176 20.08 -27.12 2.86
N ASN A 177 21.33 -26.86 3.21
CA ASN A 177 21.93 -27.39 4.45
C ASN A 177 21.25 -26.80 5.68
N HIS A 178 20.85 -25.52 5.60
CA HIS A 178 20.07 -24.86 6.64
C HIS A 178 18.69 -25.52 6.79
N ILE A 179 17.97 -25.72 5.68
CA ILE A 179 16.65 -26.38 5.66
C ILE A 179 16.73 -27.79 6.26
N LEU A 180 17.73 -28.59 5.88
CA LEU A 180 17.91 -29.95 6.39
C LEU A 180 18.25 -29.96 7.89
N LYS A 181 19.04 -28.99 8.36
CA LYS A 181 19.38 -28.85 9.78
C LYS A 181 18.15 -28.48 10.61
N GLU A 182 17.33 -27.53 10.13
CA GLU A 182 16.06 -27.15 10.78
C GLU A 182 15.09 -28.33 10.87
N ARG A 183 14.93 -29.10 9.78
CA ARG A 183 14.09 -30.30 9.74
C ARG A 183 14.53 -31.38 10.74
N LYS A 184 15.84 -31.54 10.96
CA LYS A 184 16.40 -32.50 11.93
C LYS A 184 16.27 -32.03 13.38
N ALA A 185 16.31 -30.72 13.63
CA ALA A 185 16.26 -30.14 14.98
C ALA A 185 14.84 -30.07 15.57
N SER A 186 13.81 -30.03 14.73
CA SER A 186 12.41 -29.89 15.17
C SER A 186 11.73 -31.25 15.37
N LYS A 187 11.65 -31.75 16.62
CA LYS A 187 10.78 -32.89 16.98
C LYS A 187 9.31 -32.50 17.21
N THR A 188 8.98 -31.21 17.15
CA THR A 188 7.64 -30.70 17.38
C THR A 188 7.49 -29.47 16.52
N PHE A 189 6.48 -29.44 15.64
CA PHE A 189 6.12 -28.37 14.69
C PHE A 189 6.15 -26.95 15.29
N ALA A 190 7.34 -26.40 15.55
CA ALA A 190 7.51 -25.12 16.21
C ALA A 190 8.05 -24.10 15.22
N ARG A 191 7.09 -23.38 14.65
CA ARG A 191 7.18 -22.11 13.91
C ARG A 191 7.52 -22.21 12.43
N LEU A 192 6.56 -21.73 11.64
CA LEU A 192 6.58 -21.37 10.21
C LEU A 192 7.65 -20.31 9.83
N ASP A 193 8.67 -20.09 10.66
CA ASP A 193 9.70 -19.05 10.48
C ASP A 193 10.98 -19.57 9.80
N SER A 194 10.93 -20.78 9.22
CA SER A 194 12.08 -21.46 8.63
C SER A 194 12.28 -21.18 7.14
N MET A 195 13.48 -21.50 6.62
CA MET A 195 13.76 -21.48 5.17
C MET A 195 12.85 -22.44 4.36
N ASP A 196 12.22 -23.41 5.02
CA ASP A 196 11.21 -24.29 4.38
C ASP A 196 9.91 -23.53 4.07
N SER A 197 9.52 -22.61 4.96
CA SER A 197 8.41 -21.67 4.75
C SER A 197 8.69 -20.75 3.57
N TYR A 198 9.94 -20.27 3.45
CA TYR A 198 10.38 -19.46 2.32
C TYR A 198 10.21 -20.19 0.97
N LEU A 199 10.63 -21.46 0.86
CA LEU A 199 10.41 -22.27 -0.36
C LEU A 199 8.91 -22.51 -0.64
N LYS A 200 8.11 -22.73 0.40
CA LYS A 200 6.66 -22.90 0.27
C LYS A 200 5.99 -21.63 -0.27
N ILE A 201 6.41 -20.47 0.23
CA ILE A 201 5.93 -19.16 -0.24
C ILE A 201 6.30 -18.94 -1.70
N ILE A 202 7.55 -19.23 -2.10
CA ILE A 202 7.97 -19.13 -3.51
C ILE A 202 7.07 -19.99 -4.40
N LYS A 203 6.79 -21.24 -4.01
CA LYS A 203 5.92 -22.15 -4.78
C LYS A 203 4.49 -21.59 -4.91
N ASN A 204 3.90 -21.12 -3.81
CA ASN A 204 2.57 -20.53 -3.82
C ASN A 204 2.50 -19.26 -4.70
N GLU A 205 3.52 -18.41 -4.64
CA GLU A 205 3.61 -17.20 -5.49
C GLU A 205 3.75 -17.53 -6.98
N ILE A 206 4.45 -18.63 -7.32
CA ILE A 206 4.52 -19.15 -8.69
C ILE A 206 3.12 -19.55 -9.16
N GLU A 207 2.42 -20.39 -8.40
CA GLU A 207 1.08 -20.88 -8.75
C GLU A 207 0.07 -19.73 -8.93
N VAL A 208 0.06 -18.76 -8.01
CA VAL A 208 -0.79 -17.56 -8.11
C VAL A 208 -0.44 -16.73 -9.35
N THR A 209 0.85 -16.55 -9.63
CA THR A 209 1.29 -15.77 -10.79
C THR A 209 0.91 -16.47 -12.11
N GLU A 210 1.07 -17.79 -12.19
CA GLU A 210 0.62 -18.57 -13.34
C GLU A 210 -0.89 -18.50 -13.55
N LYS A 211 -1.68 -18.56 -12.48
CA LYS A 211 -3.14 -18.39 -12.53
C LYS A 211 -3.51 -17.02 -13.09
N ASN A 212 -2.90 -15.95 -12.59
CA ASN A 212 -3.15 -14.59 -13.07
C ASN A 212 -2.78 -14.42 -14.56
N ILE A 213 -1.69 -15.06 -15.01
CA ILE A 213 -1.31 -15.05 -16.44
C ILE A 213 -2.38 -15.76 -17.28
N LYS A 214 -2.89 -16.91 -16.84
CA LYS A 214 -3.95 -17.65 -17.54
C LYS A 214 -5.23 -16.84 -17.65
N GLU A 215 -5.68 -16.24 -16.55
CA GLU A 215 -6.86 -15.36 -16.53
C GLU A 215 -6.70 -14.16 -17.48
N LEU A 216 -5.50 -13.57 -17.54
CA LEU A 216 -5.21 -12.48 -18.48
C LEU A 216 -5.21 -12.92 -19.95
N ILE A 217 -4.77 -14.13 -20.25
CA ILE A 217 -4.81 -14.68 -21.61
C ILE A 217 -6.26 -14.95 -22.03
N GLU A 218 -7.10 -15.45 -21.12
CA GLU A 218 -8.53 -15.65 -21.38
C GLU A 218 -9.26 -14.33 -21.63
N GLN A 219 -8.91 -13.26 -20.93
CA GLN A 219 -9.44 -11.91 -21.16
C GLN A 219 -9.00 -11.27 -22.50
N GLN A 220 -8.00 -11.84 -23.18
CA GLN A 220 -7.51 -11.36 -24.49
C GLN A 220 -8.12 -12.09 -25.69
N LYS A 221 -8.82 -13.22 -25.47
CA LYS A 221 -9.49 -14.01 -26.51
C LYS A 221 -10.90 -13.48 -26.77
#